data_AF-A0A933ZG71-F1
#
_entry.id   AF-A0A933ZG71-F1
#
_cell.length_a   1.000
_cell.length_b   1.000
_cell.length_c   1.000
_cell.angle_alpha   90.00
_cell.angle_beta   90.00
_cell.angle_gamma   90.00
#
_symmetry.space_group_name_H-M   'P 1'
#
loop_
_entity.id
_entity.type
_entity.pdbx_description
1 polymer ?
#
loop_
_entity_poly.entity_id
_entity_poly.type
_entity_poly.pdbx_seq_one_letter_code
_entity_poly.pdbx_strand_id
1 'polypeptide(L)'
;MARRTFCALAIAVLAYGAPALAQHAPPPAQHGPPPAQHGPLPAQHGPGAQRGPTPPHGPSSAPHGPSGAQHPSAEGEHGPGKGAHHADPNDPPKPINWYHGFIGKKEGVEPSLLWRRPDEDAPYLAAVLNFLVFAWILVKFGKKPLQDGLTKRKEGILRDIEAAQKMRDEAQKRLKQYEKKLDHIDKEIERIRTDFREQGERDKQRIIKEAEEKRERMLKDASFLIDQEVKQMRVELLRETVDAAVKAAEEVLRNKITADDHDRLAEQFLKQLAASRGASISKVGSA
;
A
#
# COMPACT_ATOMS: atom_id res chain seq x y z
N MET A 1 -39.89 61.40 -8.04
CA MET A 1 -41.02 61.16 -7.10
C MET A 1 -41.78 59.92 -7.55
N ALA A 2 -42.40 59.20 -6.60
CA ALA A 2 -43.07 57.87 -6.69
C ALA A 2 -42.09 56.68 -6.79
N ARG A 3 -41.69 55.96 -5.71
CA ARG A 3 -42.39 55.21 -4.63
C ARG A 3 -43.33 54.13 -5.20
N ARG A 4 -42.91 52.85 -5.14
CA ARG A 4 -43.14 51.82 -4.08
C ARG A 4 -44.53 51.17 -4.20
N THR A 5 -44.58 49.85 -4.42
CA THR A 5 -45.43 48.85 -3.70
C THR A 5 -45.38 47.48 -4.38
N PHE A 6 -45.02 46.43 -3.63
CA PHE A 6 -45.54 45.04 -3.60
C PHE A 6 -44.53 44.21 -2.77
N CYS A 7 -44.71 44.15 -1.45
CA CYS A 7 -45.23 42.98 -0.69
C CYS A 7 -44.31 41.75 -0.86
N ALA A 8 -43.44 41.37 0.09
CA ALA A 8 -43.68 40.90 1.47
C ALA A 8 -44.48 39.59 1.58
N LEU A 9 -43.97 38.68 2.43
CA LEU A 9 -44.35 37.28 2.76
C LEU A 9 -43.78 36.20 1.83
N ALA A 10 -43.10 35.13 2.27
CA ALA A 10 -42.78 34.56 3.60
C ALA A 10 -41.43 33.79 3.47
N ILE A 11 -40.44 33.91 4.35
CA ILE A 11 -40.23 33.31 5.69
C ILE A 11 -40.42 31.77 5.76
N ALA A 12 -39.35 31.10 6.22
CA ALA A 12 -39.17 29.70 6.66
C ALA A 12 -39.05 28.67 5.52
N VAL A 13 -38.00 27.85 5.39
CA VAL A 13 -37.33 26.95 6.36
C VAL A 13 -35.88 26.75 5.87
N LEU A 14 -34.86 27.24 6.57
CA LEU A 14 -34.00 26.50 7.50
C LEU A 14 -33.24 25.29 6.92
N ALA A 15 -31.91 25.44 7.01
CA ALA A 15 -30.90 24.41 7.22
C ALA A 15 -30.55 23.49 6.04
N TYR A 16 -29.38 23.72 5.42
CA TYR A 16 -28.25 22.80 5.53
C TYR A 16 -26.95 23.43 4.95
N GLY A 17 -25.97 23.64 5.84
CA GLY A 17 -24.52 23.43 5.63
C GLY A 17 -23.77 24.23 4.55
N ALA A 18 -23.17 25.36 4.94
CA ALA A 18 -21.99 25.94 4.29
C ALA A 18 -20.69 25.44 5.00
N PRO A 19 -19.51 25.52 4.35
CA PRO A 19 -18.38 24.61 4.57
C PRO A 19 -17.41 25.10 5.64
N ALA A 20 -16.84 24.17 6.43
CA ALA A 20 -15.80 24.46 7.42
C ALA A 20 -14.45 23.85 6.99
N LEU A 21 -13.51 24.75 6.74
CA LEU A 21 -12.07 24.50 6.69
C LEU A 21 -11.58 24.06 8.07
N ALA A 22 -11.01 22.86 8.17
CA ALA A 22 -10.16 22.49 9.30
C ALA A 22 -9.09 21.49 8.85
N GLN A 23 -7.85 21.90 9.07
CA GLN A 23 -6.62 21.16 8.81
C GLN A 23 -6.54 19.97 9.77
N HIS A 24 -6.27 18.76 9.24
CA HIS A 24 -5.86 17.63 10.08
C HIS A 24 -4.74 16.85 9.38
N ALA A 25 -3.66 16.67 10.13
CA ALA A 25 -2.37 16.13 9.71
C ALA A 25 -2.42 14.68 9.15
N PRO A 26 -1.43 14.27 8.33
CA PRO A 26 -1.29 12.88 7.90
C PRO A 26 -0.89 11.94 9.06
N PRO A 27 -1.36 10.68 9.08
CA PRO A 27 -1.03 9.72 10.13
C PRO A 27 0.45 9.30 10.09
N PRO A 28 1.07 8.96 11.25
CA PRO A 28 2.47 8.55 11.30
C PRO A 28 2.73 7.22 10.60
N ALA A 29 3.93 7.14 10.02
CA ALA A 29 4.46 6.01 9.26
C ALA A 29 4.29 4.67 9.98
N GLN A 30 3.71 3.70 9.28
CA GLN A 30 3.71 2.31 9.69
C GLN A 30 5.15 1.78 9.56
N HIS A 31 5.75 1.41 10.68
CA HIS A 31 7.02 0.66 10.71
C HIS A 31 6.86 -0.63 9.89
N GLY A 32 7.77 -0.83 8.93
CA GLY A 32 7.84 -2.06 8.14
C GLY A 32 8.16 -3.29 9.01
N PRO A 33 7.90 -4.50 8.50
CA PRO A 33 8.18 -5.74 9.23
C PRO A 33 9.69 -5.91 9.50
N PRO A 34 10.09 -6.49 10.65
CA PRO A 34 11.50 -6.67 11.00
C PRO A 34 12.21 -7.67 10.07
N PRO A 35 13.55 -7.55 9.90
CA PRO A 35 14.31 -8.40 8.99
C PRO A 35 14.39 -9.85 9.50
N ALA A 36 14.34 -10.78 8.55
CA ALA A 36 14.50 -12.21 8.74
C ALA A 36 15.80 -12.54 9.49
N GLN A 37 15.67 -13.13 10.68
CA GLN A 37 16.77 -13.77 11.39
C GLN A 37 16.85 -15.23 10.94
N HIS A 38 17.83 -15.55 10.10
CA HIS A 38 18.24 -16.92 9.85
C HIS A 38 19.16 -17.38 10.97
N GLY A 39 18.64 -18.26 11.83
CA GLY A 39 19.40 -19.09 12.78
C GLY A 39 18.95 -20.56 12.65
N PRO A 40 19.83 -21.54 12.93
CA PRO A 40 19.58 -22.94 12.62
C PRO A 40 18.57 -23.56 13.60
N LEU A 41 17.53 -24.20 13.06
CA LEU A 41 16.49 -24.86 13.84
C LEU A 41 17.06 -26.04 14.66
N PRO A 42 16.73 -26.18 15.96
CA PRO A 42 16.94 -27.42 16.70
C PRO A 42 15.86 -28.44 16.31
N ALA A 43 16.30 -29.69 16.12
CA ALA A 43 15.44 -30.84 15.92
C ALA A 43 14.47 -31.02 17.10
N GLN A 44 13.17 -30.84 16.86
CA GLN A 44 12.13 -31.22 17.81
C GLN A 44 11.61 -32.63 17.47
N HIS A 45 11.91 -33.58 18.37
CA HIS A 45 11.24 -34.87 18.46
C HIS A 45 9.80 -34.66 18.97
N GLY A 46 8.81 -35.07 18.17
CA GLY A 46 7.42 -35.19 18.62
C GLY A 46 7.16 -36.52 19.35
N PRO A 47 6.19 -36.60 20.28
CA PRO A 47 5.86 -37.82 20.98
C PRO A 47 4.95 -38.74 20.14
N GLY A 48 5.33 -40.01 20.12
CA GLY A 48 4.54 -41.22 19.79
C GLY A 48 3.21 -41.08 19.03
N ALA A 49 3.26 -41.33 17.72
CA ALA A 49 2.11 -41.85 16.97
C ALA A 49 2.58 -43.08 16.17
N GLN A 50 1.98 -44.23 16.50
CA GLN A 50 2.29 -45.53 15.94
C GLN A 50 2.05 -45.53 14.42
N ARG A 51 3.03 -45.99 13.64
CA ARG A 51 2.82 -46.32 12.22
C ARG A 51 2.00 -47.60 12.15
N GLY A 52 0.73 -47.48 11.75
CA GLY A 52 -0.03 -48.62 11.24
C GLY A 52 0.54 -49.09 9.89
N PRO A 53 0.49 -50.40 9.58
CA PRO A 53 0.95 -50.91 8.30
C PRO A 53 0.06 -50.41 7.15
N THR A 54 0.68 -50.01 6.04
CA THR A 54 0.03 -49.74 4.76
C THR A 54 -0.76 -50.96 4.29
N PRO A 55 -2.02 -50.83 3.83
CA PRO A 55 -2.72 -51.95 3.24
C PRO A 55 -2.09 -52.32 1.88
N PRO A 56 -1.93 -53.61 1.57
CA PRO A 56 -1.50 -54.04 0.24
C PRO A 56 -2.63 -53.82 -0.78
N HIS A 57 -2.24 -53.42 -1.99
CA HIS A 57 -3.10 -53.42 -3.16
C HIS A 57 -3.53 -54.88 -3.46
N GLY A 58 -4.78 -55.21 -3.17
CA GLY A 58 -5.38 -56.48 -3.56
C GLY A 58 -5.92 -56.42 -5.00
N PRO A 59 -5.86 -57.53 -5.77
CA PRO A 59 -6.53 -57.61 -7.06
C PRO A 59 -8.06 -57.64 -6.85
N SER A 60 -8.77 -56.68 -7.44
CA SER A 60 -10.23 -56.69 -7.47
C SER A 60 -10.71 -57.69 -8.54
N SER A 61 -10.85 -58.95 -8.12
CA SER A 61 -11.71 -59.94 -8.73
C SER A 61 -12.82 -60.21 -7.72
N ALA A 62 -14.03 -59.72 -8.00
CA ALA A 62 -15.20 -59.93 -7.14
C ALA A 62 -15.77 -61.35 -7.36
N PRO A 63 -15.93 -62.16 -6.29
CA PRO A 63 -16.72 -63.39 -6.34
C PRO A 63 -18.18 -63.11 -6.02
N HIS A 64 -19.06 -63.83 -6.71
CA HIS A 64 -20.50 -63.84 -6.54
C HIS A 64 -20.84 -64.63 -5.25
N GLY A 65 -21.57 -63.99 -4.32
CA GLY A 65 -22.14 -64.62 -3.12
C GLY A 65 -23.65 -64.88 -3.29
N PRO A 66 -24.23 -65.85 -2.55
CA PRO A 66 -25.50 -66.47 -2.87
C PRO A 66 -26.69 -65.67 -2.33
N SER A 67 -27.65 -65.33 -3.19
CA SER A 67 -28.96 -64.86 -2.77
C SER A 67 -29.94 -66.03 -2.82
N GLY A 68 -30.08 -66.71 -1.68
CA GLY A 68 -31.22 -67.57 -1.41
C GLY A 68 -32.42 -66.70 -1.06
N ALA A 69 -33.30 -66.47 -2.03
CA ALA A 69 -34.65 -66.00 -1.78
C ALA A 69 -35.59 -67.22 -1.83
N GLN A 70 -36.12 -67.61 -0.66
CA GLN A 70 -37.21 -68.56 -0.56
C GLN A 70 -38.45 -68.01 -1.29
N HIS A 71 -38.97 -68.76 -2.24
CA HIS A 71 -40.36 -68.63 -2.71
C HIS A 71 -41.23 -69.62 -1.92
N PRO A 72 -42.40 -69.21 -1.40
CA PRO A 72 -43.31 -70.10 -0.71
C PRO A 72 -43.95 -71.08 -1.70
N SER A 73 -43.97 -72.36 -1.31
CA SER A 73 -44.80 -73.39 -1.95
C SER A 73 -46.26 -72.98 -1.88
N ALA A 74 -46.86 -72.69 -3.02
CA ALA A 74 -48.29 -72.65 -3.20
C ALA A 74 -48.66 -73.82 -4.11
N GLU A 75 -49.16 -74.90 -3.51
CA GLU A 75 -49.96 -75.89 -4.22
C GLU A 75 -51.23 -75.18 -4.69
N GLY A 76 -51.35 -75.02 -6.01
CA GLY A 76 -52.53 -74.48 -6.67
C GLY A 76 -52.67 -75.21 -8.00
N GLU A 77 -53.76 -75.96 -8.14
CA GLU A 77 -54.08 -76.78 -9.30
C GLU A 77 -54.06 -75.95 -10.60
N HIS A 78 -53.19 -76.30 -11.54
CA HIS A 78 -53.22 -75.77 -12.90
C HIS A 78 -54.01 -76.72 -13.79
N GLY A 79 -55.23 -76.29 -14.17
CA GLY A 79 -56.05 -76.91 -15.20
C GLY A 79 -55.39 -76.91 -16.60
N PRO A 80 -56.00 -77.58 -17.59
CA PRO A 80 -55.33 -77.96 -18.83
C PRO A 80 -55.16 -76.76 -19.79
N GLY A 81 -54.01 -76.09 -19.70
CA GLY A 81 -53.57 -75.05 -20.64
C GLY A 81 -52.50 -75.57 -21.60
N LYS A 82 -52.88 -75.84 -22.85
CA LYS A 82 -51.96 -76.16 -23.95
C LYS A 82 -51.01 -74.99 -24.22
N GLY A 83 -49.71 -75.26 -24.43
CA GLY A 83 -48.83 -74.29 -25.10
C GLY A 83 -47.34 -74.33 -24.79
N ALA A 84 -46.72 -75.49 -24.55
CA ALA A 84 -45.27 -75.61 -24.65
C ALA A 84 -44.93 -76.01 -26.10
N HIS A 85 -44.37 -75.09 -26.89
CA HIS A 85 -43.77 -75.43 -28.17
C HIS A 85 -42.48 -76.22 -27.90
N HIS A 86 -42.60 -77.54 -27.78
CA HIS A 86 -41.48 -78.45 -27.94
C HIS A 86 -40.95 -78.28 -29.37
N ALA A 87 -39.71 -77.81 -29.52
CA ALA A 87 -39.01 -77.89 -30.80
C ALA A 87 -38.65 -79.36 -31.03
N ASP A 88 -39.25 -79.98 -32.04
CA ASP A 88 -38.95 -81.35 -32.45
C ASP A 88 -37.52 -81.40 -33.03
N PRO A 89 -36.63 -82.30 -32.55
CA PRO A 89 -35.28 -82.44 -33.09
C PRO A 89 -35.20 -82.79 -34.59
N ASN A 90 -36.31 -83.20 -35.22
CA ASN A 90 -36.36 -83.59 -36.63
C ASN A 90 -37.08 -82.59 -37.55
N ASP A 91 -37.42 -81.37 -37.08
CA ASP A 91 -37.99 -80.34 -37.96
C ASP A 91 -36.91 -79.81 -38.94
N PRO A 92 -37.20 -79.72 -40.26
CA PRO A 92 -36.26 -79.12 -41.21
C PRO A 92 -36.01 -77.65 -40.85
N PRO A 93 -34.78 -77.14 -41.01
CA PRO A 93 -34.48 -75.75 -40.69
C PRO A 93 -35.39 -74.84 -41.51
N LYS A 94 -36.19 -74.02 -40.82
CA LYS A 94 -37.10 -73.07 -41.46
C LYS A 94 -36.26 -72.20 -42.41
N PRO A 95 -36.63 -72.08 -43.70
CA PRO A 95 -35.85 -71.31 -44.66
C PRO A 95 -35.76 -69.85 -44.20
N ILE A 96 -34.55 -69.30 -44.19
CA ILE A 96 -34.30 -67.91 -43.78
C ILE A 96 -34.97 -66.98 -44.79
N ASN A 97 -36.16 -66.51 -44.44
CA ASN A 97 -36.94 -65.64 -45.30
C ASN A 97 -36.75 -64.17 -44.90
N TRP A 98 -35.73 -63.54 -45.48
CA TRP A 98 -35.36 -62.13 -45.30
C TRP A 98 -36.50 -61.17 -45.67
N TYR A 99 -37.39 -61.57 -46.58
CA TYR A 99 -38.52 -60.76 -47.02
C TYR A 99 -39.60 -60.65 -45.94
N HIS A 100 -39.87 -61.75 -45.23
CA HIS A 100 -40.86 -61.78 -44.13
C HIS A 100 -40.35 -61.02 -42.90
N GLY A 101 -39.05 -61.12 -42.61
CA GLY A 101 -38.41 -60.31 -41.57
C GLY A 101 -38.32 -58.82 -41.91
N PHE A 102 -38.35 -58.41 -43.19
CA PHE A 102 -38.27 -56.99 -43.57
C PHE A 102 -39.65 -56.32 -43.66
N ILE A 103 -40.69 -57.02 -44.13
CA ILE A 103 -41.99 -56.41 -44.53
C ILE A 103 -43.17 -56.88 -43.65
N GLY A 104 -42.99 -57.94 -42.85
CA GLY A 104 -44.05 -58.55 -42.04
C GLY A 104 -45.00 -59.44 -42.86
N LYS A 105 -45.70 -60.38 -42.20
CA LYS A 105 -46.73 -61.21 -42.85
C LYS A 105 -47.98 -60.37 -43.15
N LYS A 106 -48.58 -60.55 -44.34
CA LYS A 106 -49.91 -60.02 -44.67
C LYS A 106 -50.95 -61.13 -44.62
N GLU A 107 -51.43 -61.46 -43.43
CA GLU A 107 -52.65 -62.25 -43.29
C GLU A 107 -53.55 -61.63 -42.22
N GLY A 108 -54.61 -60.95 -42.68
CA GLY A 108 -55.92 -60.86 -42.01
C GLY A 108 -56.08 -60.29 -40.59
N VAL A 109 -55.09 -59.64 -39.97
CA VAL A 109 -55.22 -59.15 -38.58
C VAL A 109 -54.94 -57.65 -38.44
N GLU A 110 -55.79 -57.01 -37.63
CA GLU A 110 -55.89 -55.58 -37.31
C GLU A 110 -54.54 -54.87 -37.04
N PRO A 111 -54.30 -53.67 -37.62
CA PRO A 111 -53.07 -52.92 -37.46
C PRO A 111 -53.05 -52.17 -36.11
N SER A 112 -52.89 -52.88 -34.99
CA SER A 112 -52.66 -52.25 -33.68
C SER A 112 -51.16 -52.08 -33.42
N LEU A 113 -50.70 -50.82 -33.40
CA LEU A 113 -49.28 -50.46 -33.31
C LEU A 113 -48.75 -50.31 -31.86
N LEU A 114 -49.54 -50.63 -30.83
CA LEU A 114 -49.19 -50.27 -29.45
C LEU A 114 -49.08 -51.44 -28.44
N TRP A 115 -49.52 -52.65 -28.78
CA TRP A 115 -49.40 -53.82 -27.88
C TRP A 115 -49.13 -55.10 -28.68
N ARG A 116 -47.85 -55.45 -28.85
CA ARG A 116 -47.37 -56.61 -29.63
C ARG A 116 -47.32 -57.88 -28.77
N ARG A 117 -47.76 -59.02 -29.32
CA ARG A 117 -47.65 -60.34 -28.68
C ARG A 117 -46.21 -60.88 -28.78
N PRO A 118 -45.71 -61.68 -27.82
CA PRO A 118 -44.31 -62.12 -27.78
C PRO A 118 -43.87 -63.07 -28.90
N ASP A 119 -44.80 -63.57 -29.71
CA ASP A 119 -44.62 -64.61 -30.73
C ASP A 119 -44.44 -64.09 -32.17
N GLU A 120 -44.38 -62.76 -32.38
CA GLU A 120 -44.22 -62.13 -33.71
C GLU A 120 -42.89 -61.39 -33.88
N ASP A 121 -42.09 -61.84 -34.86
CA ASP A 121 -40.80 -61.23 -35.23
C ASP A 121 -41.00 -59.79 -35.73
N ALA A 122 -40.35 -58.83 -35.09
CA ALA A 122 -40.44 -57.43 -35.47
C ALA A 122 -39.85 -57.19 -36.88
N PRO A 123 -40.54 -56.45 -37.78
CA PRO A 123 -39.99 -56.19 -39.10
C PRO A 123 -38.73 -55.31 -38.98
N TYR A 124 -37.59 -55.79 -39.49
CA TYR A 124 -36.30 -55.08 -39.47
C TYR A 124 -36.41 -53.67 -40.09
N LEU A 125 -37.32 -53.48 -41.05
CA LEU A 125 -37.61 -52.16 -41.63
C LEU A 125 -38.08 -51.15 -40.58
N ALA A 126 -38.86 -51.56 -39.58
CA ALA A 126 -39.29 -50.68 -38.50
C ALA A 126 -38.12 -50.27 -37.58
N ALA A 127 -37.18 -51.18 -37.33
CA ALA A 127 -35.97 -50.88 -36.57
C ALA A 127 -35.02 -49.95 -37.35
N VAL A 128 -34.84 -50.19 -38.66
CA VAL A 128 -34.05 -49.32 -39.54
C VAL A 128 -34.69 -47.94 -39.67
N LEU A 129 -36.02 -47.86 -39.83
CA LEU A 129 -36.75 -46.60 -39.88
C LEU A 129 -36.62 -45.83 -38.55
N ASN A 130 -36.77 -46.51 -37.41
CA ASN A 130 -36.56 -45.90 -36.10
C ASN A 130 -35.13 -45.36 -35.94
N PHE A 131 -34.12 -46.15 -36.31
CA PHE A 131 -32.72 -45.72 -36.29
C PHE A 131 -32.48 -44.52 -37.22
N LEU A 132 -33.04 -44.50 -38.41
CA LEU A 132 -32.92 -43.37 -39.35
C LEU A 132 -33.60 -42.10 -38.81
N VAL A 133 -34.79 -42.22 -38.21
CA VAL A 133 -35.48 -41.10 -37.56
C VAL A 133 -34.63 -40.57 -36.39
N PHE A 134 -34.12 -41.47 -35.55
CA PHE A 134 -33.26 -41.09 -34.42
C PHE A 134 -31.93 -40.46 -34.87
N ALA A 135 -31.27 -41.04 -35.89
CA ALA A 135 -30.06 -40.49 -36.49
C ALA A 135 -30.32 -39.12 -37.14
N TRP A 136 -31.46 -38.94 -37.80
CA TRP A 136 -31.87 -37.65 -38.37
C TRP A 136 -32.04 -36.59 -37.26
N ILE A 137 -32.70 -36.94 -36.15
CA ILE A 137 -32.83 -36.06 -34.98
C ILE A 137 -31.43 -35.73 -34.42
N LEU A 138 -30.56 -36.72 -34.21
CA LEU A 138 -29.21 -36.50 -33.69
C LEU A 138 -28.38 -35.57 -34.58
N VAL A 139 -28.45 -35.78 -35.89
CA VAL A 139 -27.72 -34.95 -36.87
C VAL A 139 -28.31 -33.54 -36.91
N LYS A 140 -29.64 -33.41 -36.86
CA LYS A 140 -30.33 -32.11 -36.92
C LYS A 140 -30.10 -31.27 -35.67
N PHE A 141 -30.07 -31.88 -34.49
CA PHE A 141 -29.90 -31.19 -33.20
C PHE A 141 -28.45 -31.15 -32.70
N GLY A 142 -27.64 -32.18 -32.96
CA GLY A 142 -26.28 -32.33 -32.43
C GLY A 142 -25.17 -31.60 -33.22
N LYS A 143 -25.39 -31.30 -34.50
CA LYS A 143 -24.39 -30.59 -35.34
C LYS A 143 -24.00 -29.22 -34.77
N LYS A 144 -24.98 -28.42 -34.35
CA LYS A 144 -24.76 -27.08 -33.79
C LYS A 144 -23.96 -27.10 -32.47
N PRO A 145 -24.40 -27.78 -31.39
CA PRO A 145 -23.68 -27.77 -30.12
C PRO A 145 -22.28 -28.39 -30.23
N LEU A 146 -22.07 -29.36 -31.12
CA LEU A 146 -20.76 -29.96 -31.34
C LEU A 146 -19.79 -28.99 -32.04
N GLN A 147 -20.24 -28.30 -33.09
CA GLN A 147 -19.44 -27.29 -33.78
C GLN A 147 -19.16 -26.09 -32.87
N ASP A 148 -20.15 -25.63 -32.11
CA ASP A 148 -19.99 -24.53 -31.16
C ASP A 148 -19.00 -24.90 -30.05
N GLY A 149 -19.04 -26.13 -29.53
CA GLY A 149 -18.09 -26.62 -28.52
C GLY A 149 -16.65 -26.68 -29.03
N LEU A 150 -16.43 -27.20 -30.24
CA LEU A 150 -15.11 -27.25 -30.87
C LEU A 150 -14.58 -25.85 -31.21
N THR A 151 -15.46 -24.96 -31.69
CA THR A 151 -15.11 -23.57 -32.02
C THR A 151 -14.73 -22.81 -30.76
N LYS A 152 -15.54 -22.89 -29.69
CA LYS A 152 -15.22 -22.30 -28.38
C LYS A 152 -13.91 -22.81 -27.81
N ARG A 153 -13.62 -24.10 -27.94
CA ARG A 153 -12.35 -24.68 -27.48
C ARG A 153 -11.17 -24.13 -28.29
N LYS A 154 -11.30 -24.07 -29.62
CA LYS A 154 -10.28 -23.48 -30.50
C LYS A 154 -10.04 -22.01 -30.15
N GLU A 155 -11.10 -21.22 -30.00
CA GLU A 155 -11.00 -19.81 -29.60
C GLU A 155 -10.39 -19.64 -28.22
N GLY A 156 -10.73 -20.49 -27.25
CA GLY A 156 -10.14 -20.47 -25.92
C GLY A 156 -8.63 -20.69 -25.98
N ILE A 157 -8.19 -21.73 -26.70
CA ILE A 157 -6.75 -22.02 -26.89
C ILE A 157 -6.05 -20.86 -27.60
N LEU A 158 -6.65 -20.28 -28.64
CA LEU A 158 -6.06 -19.13 -29.33
C LEU A 158 -5.93 -17.92 -28.41
N ARG A 159 -6.97 -17.63 -27.60
CA ARG A 159 -6.94 -16.56 -26.59
C ARG A 159 -5.87 -16.80 -25.53
N ASP A 160 -5.72 -18.04 -25.05
CA ASP A 160 -4.70 -18.38 -24.07
C ASP A 160 -3.28 -18.23 -24.63
N ILE A 161 -3.07 -18.62 -25.89
CA ILE A 161 -1.79 -18.43 -26.59
C ILE A 161 -1.49 -16.94 -26.77
N GLU A 162 -2.47 -16.15 -27.22
CA GLU A 162 -2.30 -14.70 -27.39
C GLU A 162 -2.03 -14.01 -26.05
N ALA A 163 -2.76 -14.37 -24.98
CA ALA A 163 -2.53 -13.86 -23.64
C ALA A 163 -1.13 -14.23 -23.13
N ALA A 164 -0.67 -15.46 -23.36
CA ALA A 164 0.66 -15.90 -23.00
C ALA A 164 1.75 -15.15 -23.76
N GLN A 165 1.58 -14.93 -25.07
CA GLN A 165 2.50 -14.12 -25.89
C GLN A 165 2.55 -12.68 -25.40
N LYS A 166 1.38 -12.07 -25.15
CA LYS A 166 1.30 -10.71 -24.62
C LYS A 166 1.99 -10.58 -23.26
N MET A 167 1.77 -11.53 -22.35
CA MET A 167 2.46 -11.56 -21.06
C MET A 167 3.98 -11.69 -21.21
N ARG A 168 4.45 -12.50 -22.17
CA ARG A 168 5.88 -12.64 -22.48
C ARG A 168 6.48 -11.35 -23.02
N ASP A 169 5.80 -10.70 -23.96
CA ASP A 169 6.24 -9.43 -24.55
C ASP A 169 6.26 -8.31 -23.51
N GLU A 170 5.24 -8.23 -22.65
CA GLU A 170 5.20 -7.27 -21.56
C GLU A 170 6.32 -7.52 -20.54
N ALA A 171 6.57 -8.77 -20.17
CA ALA A 171 7.67 -9.13 -19.29
C ALA A 171 9.03 -8.75 -19.92
N GLN A 172 9.23 -9.03 -21.22
CA GLN A 172 10.46 -8.66 -21.92
C GLN A 172 10.63 -7.14 -22.05
N LYS A 173 9.54 -6.40 -22.29
CA LYS A 173 9.55 -4.93 -22.30
C LYS A 173 9.95 -4.38 -20.93
N ARG A 174 9.36 -4.91 -19.84
CA ARG A 174 9.70 -4.50 -18.47
C ARG A 174 11.15 -4.82 -18.15
N LEU A 175 11.64 -6.01 -18.52
CA LEU A 175 13.03 -6.41 -18.34
C LEU A 175 13.98 -5.43 -19.05
N LYS A 176 13.73 -5.12 -20.33
CA LYS A 176 14.53 -4.12 -21.07
C LYS A 176 14.47 -2.72 -20.44
N GLN A 177 13.32 -2.34 -19.87
CA GLN A 177 13.21 -1.06 -19.15
C GLN A 177 14.05 -1.06 -17.86
N TYR A 178 14.07 -2.17 -17.11
CA TYR A 178 14.90 -2.29 -15.92
C TYR A 178 16.39 -2.36 -16.25
N GLU A 179 16.80 -3.10 -17.27
CA GLU A 179 18.19 -3.13 -17.75
C GLU A 179 18.67 -1.73 -18.13
N LYS A 180 17.88 -1.00 -18.93
CA LYS A 180 18.22 0.40 -19.26
C LYS A 180 18.33 1.27 -18.02
N LYS A 181 17.41 1.13 -17.06
CA LYS A 181 17.48 1.90 -15.80
C LYS A 181 18.75 1.55 -15.03
N LEU A 182 19.12 0.28 -14.93
CA LEU A 182 20.34 -0.17 -14.27
C LEU A 182 21.60 0.39 -14.95
N ASP A 183 21.67 0.35 -16.28
CA ASP A 183 22.79 0.93 -17.04
C ASP A 183 22.94 2.45 -16.82
N HIS A 184 21.83 3.15 -16.58
CA HIS A 184 21.84 4.59 -16.30
C HIS A 184 22.13 4.92 -14.83
N ILE A 185 21.82 4.01 -13.90
CA ILE A 185 21.98 4.21 -12.46
C ILE A 185 23.45 4.44 -12.10
N ASP A 186 24.39 3.68 -12.66
CA ASP A 186 25.82 3.87 -12.33
C ASP A 186 26.31 5.27 -12.73
N LYS A 187 25.88 5.76 -13.90
CA LYS A 187 26.18 7.13 -14.37
C LYS A 187 25.50 8.21 -13.53
N GLU A 188 24.32 7.92 -12.99
CA GLU A 188 23.60 8.82 -12.09
C GLU A 188 24.26 8.85 -10.71
N ILE A 189 24.67 7.69 -10.17
CA ILE A 189 25.44 7.58 -8.92
C ILE A 189 26.75 8.35 -9.03
N GLU A 190 27.51 8.18 -10.12
CA GLU A 190 28.76 8.93 -10.30
C GLU A 190 28.52 10.43 -10.41
N ARG A 191 27.48 10.88 -11.13
CA ARG A 191 27.08 12.29 -11.15
C ARG A 191 26.71 12.81 -9.76
N ILE A 192 25.90 12.07 -9.03
CA ILE A 192 25.51 12.42 -7.66
C ILE A 192 26.75 12.53 -6.77
N ARG A 193 27.69 11.58 -6.86
CA ARG A 193 28.95 11.61 -6.10
C ARG A 193 29.82 12.83 -6.46
N THR A 194 29.93 13.18 -7.74
CA THR A 194 30.68 14.37 -8.15
C THR A 194 30.02 15.63 -7.63
N ASP A 195 28.70 15.72 -7.74
CA ASP A 195 27.94 16.89 -7.28
C ASP A 195 28.05 17.06 -5.76
N PHE A 196 27.96 15.97 -4.98
CA PHE A 196 28.16 16.01 -3.53
C PHE A 196 29.58 16.40 -3.14
N ARG A 197 30.60 15.94 -3.87
CA ARG A 197 31.99 16.37 -3.61
C ARG A 197 32.17 17.85 -3.90
N GLU A 198 31.65 18.33 -5.01
CA GLU A 198 31.75 19.74 -5.39
C GLU A 198 30.96 20.65 -4.42
N GLN A 199 29.76 20.23 -4.01
CA GLN A 199 29.00 20.90 -2.95
C GLN A 199 29.75 20.91 -1.63
N GLY A 200 30.34 19.77 -1.23
CA GLY A 200 31.14 19.65 -0.02
C GLY A 200 32.36 20.58 -0.01
N GLU A 201 33.08 20.69 -1.13
CA GLU A 201 34.21 21.61 -1.26
C GLU A 201 33.76 23.08 -1.24
N ARG A 202 32.65 23.42 -1.90
CA ARG A 202 32.07 24.78 -1.82
C ARG A 202 31.66 25.14 -0.41
N ASP A 203 30.98 24.24 0.29
CA ASP A 203 30.54 24.45 1.67
C ASP A 203 31.73 24.57 2.62
N LYS A 204 32.75 23.73 2.45
CA LYS A 204 34.01 23.84 3.20
C LYS A 204 34.67 25.20 3.00
N GLN A 205 34.80 25.66 1.76
CA GLN A 205 35.37 26.98 1.47
C GLN A 205 34.53 28.11 2.08
N ARG A 206 33.19 28.02 1.99
CA ARG A 206 32.28 28.99 2.61
C ARG A 206 32.46 29.03 4.13
N ILE A 207 32.48 27.86 4.79
CA ILE A 207 32.65 27.76 6.25
C ILE A 207 34.01 28.32 6.69
N ILE A 208 35.08 28.02 5.97
CA ILE A 208 36.42 28.56 6.27
C ILE A 208 36.40 30.09 6.16
N LYS A 209 35.86 30.63 5.07
CA LYS A 209 35.76 32.08 4.87
C LYS A 209 34.92 32.76 5.96
N GLU A 210 33.76 32.21 6.28
CA GLU A 210 32.91 32.72 7.37
C GLU A 210 33.62 32.66 8.73
N ALA A 211 34.37 31.59 8.99
CA ALA A 211 35.14 31.44 10.22
C ALA A 211 36.29 32.46 10.31
N GLU A 212 36.98 32.74 9.20
CA GLU A 212 38.03 33.76 9.11
C GLU A 212 37.45 35.17 9.32
N GLU A 213 36.36 35.51 8.64
CA GLU A 213 35.67 36.79 8.82
C GLU A 213 35.15 36.97 10.25
N LYS A 214 34.66 35.90 10.87
CA LYS A 214 34.20 35.92 12.26
C LYS A 214 35.37 36.08 13.23
N ARG A 215 36.50 35.42 12.96
CA ARG A 215 37.74 35.59 13.73
C ARG A 215 38.22 37.04 13.67
N GLU A 216 38.29 37.62 12.48
CA GLU A 216 38.73 39.01 12.29
C GLU A 216 37.81 40.00 13.02
N ARG A 217 36.49 39.83 12.90
CA ARG A 217 35.52 40.62 13.65
C ARG A 217 35.72 40.49 15.16
N MET A 218 35.87 39.27 15.66
CA MET A 218 36.11 39.02 17.09
C MET A 218 37.40 39.70 17.60
N LEU A 219 38.48 39.65 16.82
CA LEU A 219 39.74 40.32 17.18
C LEU A 219 39.58 41.83 17.19
N LYS A 220 38.88 42.40 16.20
CA LYS A 220 38.60 43.83 16.15
C LYS A 220 37.76 44.27 17.34
N ASP A 221 36.69 43.55 17.64
CA ASP A 221 35.82 43.85 18.78
C ASP A 221 36.57 43.72 20.12
N ALA A 222 37.39 42.66 20.27
CA ALA A 222 38.24 42.50 21.46
C ALA A 222 39.25 43.65 21.60
N SER A 223 39.92 44.06 20.52
CA SER A 223 40.85 45.19 20.56
C SER A 223 40.16 46.50 20.94
N PHE A 224 38.95 46.74 20.39
CA PHE A 224 38.15 47.90 20.70
C PHE A 224 37.70 47.92 22.16
N LEU A 225 37.27 46.78 22.69
CA LEU A 225 36.90 46.63 24.11
C LEU A 225 38.10 46.84 25.02
N ILE A 226 39.27 46.27 24.70
CA ILE A 226 40.51 46.48 25.46
C ILE A 226 40.87 47.97 25.48
N ASP A 227 40.80 48.65 24.34
CA ASP A 227 41.10 50.09 24.26
C ASP A 227 40.12 50.93 25.09
N GLN A 228 38.84 50.58 25.09
CA GLN A 228 37.82 51.23 25.92
C GLN A 228 38.07 50.98 27.41
N GLU A 229 38.41 49.76 27.79
CA GLU A 229 38.68 49.38 29.18
C GLU A 229 39.95 50.07 29.70
N VAL A 230 41.02 50.10 28.89
CA VAL A 230 42.26 50.81 29.25
C VAL A 230 42.01 52.31 29.42
N LYS A 231 41.19 52.93 28.58
CA LYS A 231 40.80 54.33 28.74
C LYS A 231 40.03 54.56 30.04
N GLN A 232 39.06 53.70 30.35
CA GLN A 232 38.30 53.77 31.60
C GLN A 232 39.19 53.57 32.83
N MET A 233 40.03 52.54 32.84
CA MET A 233 40.99 52.29 33.91
C MET A 233 41.95 53.47 34.14
N ARG A 234 42.43 54.13 33.07
CA ARG A 234 43.27 55.33 33.21
C ARG A 234 42.54 56.47 33.90
N VAL A 235 41.27 56.69 33.56
CA VAL A 235 40.46 57.74 34.20
C VAL A 235 40.22 57.41 35.68
N GLU A 236 39.93 56.15 35.99
CA GLU A 236 39.73 55.70 37.37
C GLU A 236 41.01 55.83 38.20
N LEU A 237 42.16 55.36 37.68
CA LEU A 237 43.45 55.51 38.36
C LEU A 237 43.83 56.97 38.59
N LEU A 238 43.54 57.86 37.62
CA LEU A 238 43.76 59.30 37.80
C LEU A 238 42.87 59.87 38.90
N ARG A 239 41.61 59.43 38.98
CA ARG A 239 40.70 59.84 40.05
C ARG A 239 41.18 59.37 41.42
N GLU A 240 41.54 58.10 41.56
CA GLU A 240 42.05 57.55 42.82
C GLU A 240 43.35 58.23 43.28
N THR A 241 44.26 58.51 42.35
CA THR A 241 45.53 59.20 42.66
C THR A 241 45.31 60.65 43.07
N VAL A 242 44.39 61.38 42.41
CA VAL A 242 44.00 62.73 42.81
C VAL A 242 43.36 62.72 44.20
N ASP A 243 42.43 61.80 44.46
CA ASP A 243 41.78 61.67 45.77
C ASP A 243 42.80 61.34 46.87
N ALA A 244 43.77 60.47 46.61
CA ALA A 244 44.86 60.16 47.54
C ALA A 244 45.79 61.36 47.78
N ALA A 245 46.15 62.10 46.73
CA ALA A 245 46.98 63.30 46.83
C ALA A 245 46.27 64.42 47.62
N VAL A 246 44.97 64.62 47.40
CA VAL A 246 44.17 65.58 48.16
C VAL A 246 44.11 65.20 49.63
N LYS A 247 43.88 63.92 49.97
CA LYS A 247 43.91 63.45 51.36
C LYS A 247 45.27 63.66 52.03
N ALA A 248 46.36 63.36 51.33
CA ALA A 248 47.71 63.58 51.84
C ALA A 248 48.01 65.08 52.05
N ALA A 249 47.59 65.94 51.12
CA ALA A 249 47.71 67.39 51.26
C ALA A 249 46.85 67.93 52.42
N GLU A 250 45.63 67.42 52.60
CA GLU A 250 44.77 67.75 53.74
C GLU A 250 45.45 67.39 55.07
N GLU A 251 46.03 66.20 55.17
CA GLU A 251 46.73 65.75 56.37
C GLU A 251 47.96 66.62 56.68
N VAL A 252 48.76 66.93 55.67
CA VAL A 252 49.92 67.84 55.83
C VAL A 252 49.46 69.24 56.25
N LEU A 253 48.41 69.79 55.63
CA LEU A 253 47.88 71.11 55.95
C LEU A 253 47.33 71.14 57.38
N ARG A 254 46.57 70.11 57.78
CA ARG A 254 46.02 69.97 59.13
C ARG A 254 47.14 69.91 60.19
N ASN A 255 48.26 69.27 59.87
CA ASN A 255 49.41 69.16 60.78
C ASN A 255 50.29 70.42 60.84
N LYS A 256 50.26 71.29 59.82
CA LYS A 256 51.14 72.47 59.72
C LYS A 256 50.44 73.82 59.89
N ILE A 257 49.10 73.87 59.92
CA ILE A 257 48.36 75.13 60.03
C ILE A 257 48.59 75.79 61.41
N THR A 258 48.84 77.09 61.39
CA THR A 258 49.08 77.91 62.59
C THR A 258 47.99 78.96 62.76
N ALA A 259 47.88 79.57 63.95
CA ALA A 259 46.87 80.60 64.23
C ALA A 259 46.99 81.82 63.29
N ASP A 260 48.22 82.22 62.96
CA ASP A 260 48.53 83.35 62.05
C ASP A 260 48.05 83.07 60.60
N ASP A 261 48.13 81.80 60.18
CA ASP A 261 47.62 81.37 58.87
C ASP A 261 46.09 81.45 58.79
N HIS A 262 45.37 81.16 59.90
CA HIS A 262 43.91 81.27 59.95
C HIS A 262 43.43 82.72 59.78
N ASP A 263 44.08 83.66 60.46
CA ASP A 263 43.74 85.09 60.36
C ASP A 263 44.02 85.62 58.96
N ARG A 264 45.19 85.27 58.39
CA ARG A 264 45.54 85.63 57.00
C ARG A 264 44.55 85.06 55.97
N LEU A 265 44.11 83.81 56.14
CA LEU A 265 43.12 83.18 55.25
C LEU A 265 41.75 83.87 55.37
N ALA A 266 41.34 84.26 56.58
CA ALA A 266 40.11 85.01 56.80
C ALA A 266 40.14 86.38 56.10
N GLU A 267 41.23 87.13 56.24
CA GLU A 267 41.41 88.40 55.54
C GLU A 267 41.40 88.25 54.01
N GLN A 268 42.09 87.24 53.47
CA GLN A 268 42.07 86.96 52.03
C GLN A 268 40.68 86.59 51.53
N PHE A 269 39.92 85.78 52.27
CA PHE A 269 38.55 85.42 51.93
C PHE A 269 37.63 86.65 51.93
N LEU A 270 37.73 87.51 52.96
CA LEU A 270 36.98 88.77 53.03
C LEU A 270 37.34 89.70 51.86
N LYS A 271 38.62 89.78 51.48
CA LYS A 271 39.08 90.57 50.34
C LYS A 271 38.56 90.01 49.01
N GLN A 272 38.49 88.69 48.85
CA GLN A 272 37.98 88.04 47.65
C GLN A 272 36.46 88.18 47.51
N LEU A 273 35.71 88.12 48.62
CA LEU A 273 34.29 88.45 48.66
C LEU A 273 34.02 89.93 48.36
N ALA A 274 34.86 90.83 48.87
CA ALA A 274 34.77 92.26 48.55
C ALA A 274 35.06 92.50 47.06
N ALA A 275 36.04 91.81 46.48
CA ALA A 275 36.36 91.88 45.05
C ALA A 275 35.25 91.30 44.16
N SER A 276 34.66 90.15 44.53
CA SER A 276 33.55 89.54 43.77
C SER A 276 32.25 90.36 43.88
N ARG A 277 31.99 90.96 45.05
CA ARG A 277 30.89 91.91 45.26
C ARG A 277 31.12 93.23 44.50
N GLY A 278 32.36 93.72 44.42
CA GLY A 278 32.71 94.87 43.58
C GLY A 278 32.57 94.60 42.08
N ALA A 279 32.91 93.39 41.64
CA ALA A 279 32.73 92.95 40.25
C ALA A 279 31.24 92.76 39.88
N SER A 280 30.38 92.35 40.81
CA SER A 280 28.94 92.23 40.56
C SER A 280 28.20 93.57 40.58
N ILE A 281 28.62 94.54 41.42
CA ILE A 281 28.01 95.87 41.48
C ILE A 281 28.42 96.76 40.29
N SER A 282 29.66 96.67 39.81
CA SER A 282 30.11 97.41 38.60
C SER A 282 29.41 96.96 37.31
N LYS A 283 28.97 95.70 37.23
CA LYS A 283 28.21 95.16 36.09
C LYS A 283 26.73 95.61 36.07
N VAL A 284 26.21 96.12 37.19
CA VAL A 284 24.81 96.61 37.32
C VAL A 284 24.70 98.13 37.15
N GLY A 285 25.79 98.90 37.34
CA GLY A 285 25.80 100.36 37.20
C GLY A 285 26.18 100.92 35.82
N SER A 286 26.36 100.07 34.81
CA SER A 286 26.74 100.46 33.43
C SER A 286 25.66 100.11 32.39
N ALA A 287 24.38 100.11 32.80
CA ALA A 287 23.21 99.97 31.94
C ALA A 287 22.36 101.23 31.98
#